data_AF-A0A395T932-F1
#
_entry.id   AF-A0A395T932-F1
#
_cell.length_a   1.000
_cell.length_b   1.000
_cell.length_c   1.000
_cell.angle_alpha   90.00
_cell.angle_beta   90.00
_cell.angle_gamma   90.00
#
_symmetry.space_group_name_H-M   'P 1'
#
loop_
_entity.id
_entity.type
_entity.pdbx_description
1 polymer ?
#
loop_
_entity_poly.entity_id
_entity_poly.type
_entity_poly.pdbx_seq_one_letter_code
_entity_poly.pdbx_strand_id
1 'polypeptide(L)'
;MSQSLRPYLQCVRSSLTAALTLSNFASQTAERHNVPEIEAQTSPEVLLQPLTIARNENERVLIEPSINSVRISIKIKQADEIEHILVHKFTRFLTQRAESFFILRRKPIKGYDISFLITNFHTEEMLKHKLVDFIIQFMEEVDKEISEMKLFLNARARFVAESFLTPVRINLNWYLETILTIDSLIKPSAEAQYFGELHAVERMEVKDNDIA
;
A
#
# COMPACT_ATOMS: atom_id res chain seq x y z
N MET A 1 23.62 3.35 -4.60
CA MET A 1 23.50 4.82 -4.39
C MET A 1 22.83 5.17 -3.04
N SER A 2 23.29 4.58 -1.92
CA SER A 2 22.81 4.92 -0.56
C SER A 2 23.52 6.14 0.05
N GLN A 3 24.60 6.64 -0.57
CA GLN A 3 25.48 7.64 0.02
C GLN A 3 24.92 9.07 0.05
N SER A 4 23.88 9.39 -0.75
CA SER A 4 23.34 10.76 -0.82
C SER A 4 22.13 11.02 0.10
N LEU A 5 21.46 9.99 0.60
CA LEU A 5 20.27 10.15 1.44
C LEU A 5 20.61 10.74 2.81
N ARG A 6 21.64 10.20 3.46
CA ARG A 6 22.04 10.64 4.81
C ARG A 6 22.49 12.12 4.85
N PRO A 7 23.35 12.61 3.93
CA PRO A 7 23.67 14.04 3.85
C PRO A 7 22.46 14.93 3.58
N TYR A 8 21.53 14.47 2.72
CA TYR A 8 20.29 15.20 2.43
C TYR A 8 19.42 15.36 3.67
N LEU A 9 19.12 14.27 4.37
CA LEU A 9 18.32 14.31 5.61
C LEU A 9 19.00 15.11 6.71
N GLN A 10 20.33 15.04 6.81
CA GLN A 10 21.09 15.86 7.76
C GLN A 10 20.97 17.36 7.44
N CYS A 11 21.05 17.74 6.16
CA CYS A 11 20.86 19.13 5.72
C CYS A 11 19.43 19.61 6.04
N VAL A 12 18.41 18.80 5.74
CA VAL A 12 17.01 19.10 6.08
C VAL A 12 16.85 19.26 7.59
N ARG A 13 17.41 18.35 8.39
CA ARG A 13 17.38 18.40 9.86
C ARG A 13 17.99 19.69 10.41
N SER A 14 19.19 20.05 9.97
CA SER A 14 19.86 21.29 10.39
C SER A 14 19.05 22.53 10.01
N SER A 15 18.49 22.54 8.79
CA SER A 15 17.68 23.65 8.30
C SER A 15 16.36 23.79 9.05
N LEU A 16 15.68 22.68 9.35
CA LEU A 16 14.46 22.67 10.18
C LEU A 16 14.74 23.11 11.61
N THR A 17 15.87 22.71 12.18
CA THR A 17 16.27 23.13 13.54
C THR A 17 16.48 24.64 13.62
N ALA A 18 17.04 25.23 12.55
CA ALA A 18 17.19 26.68 12.43
C ALA A 18 15.87 27.40 12.12
N ALA A 19 15.01 26.82 11.30
CA ALA A 19 13.72 27.42 10.92
C ALA A 19 12.69 27.40 12.07
N LEU A 20 12.72 26.39 12.94
CA LEU A 20 11.79 26.22 14.06
C LEU A 20 12.17 27.06 15.29
N THR A 21 12.53 28.31 15.07
CA THR A 21 12.71 29.34 16.11
C THR A 21 11.50 30.26 16.12
N LEU A 22 10.34 29.66 16.38
CA LEU A 22 9.06 30.36 16.34
C LEU A 22 8.80 31.14 17.62
N SER A 23 8.14 32.28 17.48
CA SER A 23 7.66 33.11 18.59
C SER A 23 6.19 33.46 18.37
N ASN A 24 5.44 33.59 19.46
CA ASN A 24 4.07 34.07 19.38
C ASN A 24 4.03 35.51 18.83
N PHE A 25 3.26 35.73 17.76
CA PHE A 25 3.15 37.00 17.05
C PHE A 25 1.69 37.30 16.73
N ALA A 26 1.20 38.46 17.16
CA ALA A 26 -0.17 38.90 16.88
C ALA A 26 -0.28 39.46 15.45
N SER A 27 -1.43 39.26 14.80
CA SER A 27 -1.66 39.77 13.46
C SER A 27 -1.62 41.30 13.44
N GLN A 28 -0.88 41.87 12.49
CA GLN A 28 -0.80 43.32 12.31
C GLN A 28 -2.01 43.89 11.56
N THR A 29 -2.71 43.06 10.77
CA THR A 29 -3.83 43.49 9.94
C THR A 29 -5.19 43.36 10.61
N ALA A 30 -5.34 42.39 11.53
CA ALA A 30 -6.61 42.10 12.19
C ALA A 30 -6.45 42.14 13.70
N GLU A 31 -7.18 43.05 14.34
CA GLU A 31 -7.11 43.24 15.79
C GLU A 31 -7.53 41.97 16.54
N ARG A 32 -6.74 41.54 17.53
CA ARG A 32 -7.00 40.34 18.37
C ARG A 32 -7.00 39.01 17.63
N HIS A 33 -6.51 38.97 16.40
CA HIS A 33 -6.30 37.72 15.67
C HIS A 33 -4.84 37.25 15.79
N ASN A 34 -4.65 35.94 15.85
CA ASN A 34 -3.36 35.28 15.69
C ASN A 34 -3.49 34.28 14.56
N VAL A 35 -2.85 34.57 13.43
CA VAL A 35 -2.89 33.75 12.23
C VAL A 35 -1.47 33.33 11.87
N PRO A 36 -1.27 32.13 11.31
CA PRO A 36 0.04 31.74 10.79
C PRO A 36 0.43 32.68 9.64
N GLU A 37 1.43 33.53 9.88
CA GLU A 37 1.84 34.59 8.94
C GLU A 37 2.28 34.01 7.59
N ILE A 38 2.81 32.78 7.57
CA ILE A 38 3.21 32.12 6.32
C ILE A 38 2.03 31.75 5.40
N GLU A 39 0.83 31.57 5.95
CA GLU A 39 -0.39 31.35 5.17
C GLU A 39 -1.10 32.66 4.83
N ALA A 40 -1.06 33.64 5.74
CA ALA A 40 -1.71 34.94 5.52
C ALA A 40 -0.99 35.79 4.47
N GLN A 41 0.35 35.79 4.47
CA GLN A 41 1.21 36.56 3.56
C GLN A 41 0.86 38.07 3.47
N THR A 42 0.26 38.63 4.52
CA THR A 42 -0.12 40.05 4.60
C THR A 42 1.04 40.95 4.97
N SER A 43 1.97 40.42 5.76
CA SER A 43 3.01 41.17 6.46
C SER A 43 4.38 40.68 5.94
N PRO A 44 4.95 41.28 4.88
CA PRO A 44 6.15 40.75 4.23
C PRO A 44 7.40 40.78 5.12
N GLU A 45 7.46 41.69 6.09
CA GLU A 45 8.59 41.86 7.01
C GLU A 45 8.77 40.72 8.01
N VAL A 46 7.73 39.92 8.25
CA VAL A 46 7.79 38.74 9.13
C VAL A 46 7.98 37.43 8.36
N LEU A 47 7.99 37.49 7.03
CA LEU A 47 8.29 36.35 6.17
C LEU A 47 9.79 36.25 5.96
N LEU A 48 10.34 35.06 6.17
CA LEU A 48 11.76 34.78 5.95
C LEU A 48 11.98 34.19 4.55
N GLN A 49 13.23 34.20 4.10
CA GLN A 49 13.60 33.67 2.80
C GLN A 49 13.26 32.17 2.68
N PRO A 50 12.48 31.75 1.68
CA PRO A 50 12.25 30.34 1.41
C PRO A 50 13.54 29.60 1.07
N LEU A 51 13.71 28.40 1.65
CA LEU A 51 14.85 27.52 1.43
C LEU A 51 14.37 26.26 0.71
N THR A 52 15.04 25.91 -0.40
CA THR A 52 14.80 24.63 -1.09
C THR A 52 16.01 23.75 -0.97
N ILE A 53 15.82 22.54 -0.45
CA ILE A 53 16.85 21.52 -0.33
C ILE A 53 16.45 20.40 -1.27
N ALA A 54 17.26 20.15 -2.31
CA ALA A 54 17.00 19.11 -3.28
C ALA A 54 18.09 18.06 -3.20
N ARG A 55 17.68 16.79 -3.20
CA ARG A 55 18.61 15.67 -3.40
C ARG A 55 18.82 15.44 -4.89
N ASN A 56 17.69 15.36 -5.61
CA ASN A 56 17.60 15.19 -7.06
C ASN A 56 16.46 16.10 -7.60
N GLU A 57 16.27 16.17 -8.92
CA GLU A 57 15.17 16.94 -9.54
C GLU A 57 13.77 16.51 -9.05
N ASN A 58 13.63 15.22 -8.72
CA ASN A 58 12.38 14.59 -8.31
C ASN A 58 12.18 14.53 -6.79
N GLU A 59 13.19 14.84 -5.99
CA GLU A 59 13.15 14.73 -4.52
C GLU A 59 13.68 16.01 -3.90
N ARG A 60 12.78 16.80 -3.31
CA ARG A 60 13.10 18.12 -2.75
C ARG A 60 12.15 18.48 -1.61
N VAL A 61 12.66 19.27 -0.67
CA VAL A 61 11.90 19.89 0.41
C VAL A 61 11.98 21.40 0.26
N LEU A 62 10.84 22.06 0.35
CA LEU A 62 10.71 23.51 0.45
C LEU A 62 10.36 23.86 1.90
N ILE A 63 11.15 24.72 2.50
CA ILE A 63 10.95 25.25 3.85
C ILE A 63 10.69 26.75 3.69
N GLU A 64 9.51 27.19 4.11
CA GLU A 64 9.13 28.60 4.11
C GLU A 64 8.91 29.03 5.57
N PRO A 65 9.92 29.69 6.18
CA PRO A 65 9.82 30.13 7.56
C PRO A 65 9.19 31.52 7.68
N SER A 66 8.56 31.76 8.82
CA SER A 66 8.08 33.08 9.27
C SER A 66 8.29 33.21 10.78
N ILE A 67 7.91 34.36 11.35
CA ILE A 67 8.08 34.63 12.79
C ILE A 67 7.31 33.67 13.71
N ASN A 68 6.07 33.28 13.34
CA ASN A 68 5.19 32.47 14.19
C ASN A 68 4.81 31.11 13.59
N SER A 69 5.22 30.84 12.35
CA SER A 69 4.89 29.61 11.66
C SER A 69 5.92 29.22 10.61
N VAL A 70 6.10 27.92 10.38
CA VAL A 70 6.91 27.35 9.30
C VAL A 70 6.04 26.45 8.45
N ARG A 71 6.12 26.61 7.14
CA ARG A 71 5.52 25.71 6.17
C ARG A 71 6.60 24.84 5.55
N ILE A 72 6.37 23.52 5.54
CA ILE A 72 7.33 22.54 5.05
C ILE A 72 6.63 21.70 3.99
N SER A 73 7.08 21.76 2.76
CA SER A 73 6.48 21.02 1.64
C SER A 73 7.48 20.02 1.08
N ILE A 74 7.05 18.77 0.97
CA ILE A 74 7.90 17.65 0.60
C ILE A 74 7.43 17.12 -0.75
N LYS A 75 8.38 16.98 -1.67
CA LYS A 75 8.19 16.25 -2.92
C LYS A 75 8.85 14.88 -2.77
N ILE A 76 8.04 13.84 -2.85
CA ILE A 76 8.42 12.45 -2.68
C ILE A 76 8.93 11.91 -4.02
N LYS A 77 9.93 11.04 -3.98
CA LYS A 77 10.47 10.40 -5.18
C LYS A 77 9.39 9.53 -5.84
N GLN A 78 9.23 9.69 -7.15
CA GLN A 78 8.31 8.91 -7.98
C GLN A 78 9.10 8.39 -9.19
N ALA A 79 9.32 7.07 -9.27
CA ALA A 79 10.06 6.45 -10.38
C ALA A 79 9.14 6.00 -11.52
N ASP A 80 7.95 5.50 -11.19
CA ASP A 80 7.00 4.90 -12.13
C ASP A 80 5.57 5.45 -11.93
N GLU A 81 4.69 5.24 -12.91
CA GLU A 81 3.26 5.63 -12.83
C GLU A 81 2.54 4.98 -11.64
N ILE A 82 2.90 3.73 -11.29
CA ILE A 82 2.34 3.03 -10.13
C ILE A 82 2.72 3.79 -8.84
N GLU A 83 3.98 4.21 -8.70
CA GLU A 83 4.43 4.97 -7.54
C GLU A 83 3.74 6.33 -7.46
N HIS A 84 3.55 7.02 -8.59
CA HIS A 84 2.79 8.26 -8.64
C HIS A 84 1.36 8.08 -8.07
N ILE A 85 0.67 7.01 -8.46
CA ILE A 85 -0.69 6.70 -7.95
C ILE A 85 -0.64 6.33 -6.47
N LEU A 86 0.34 5.53 -6.05
CA LEU A 86 0.49 5.12 -4.65
C LEU A 86 0.77 6.31 -3.74
N VAL A 87 1.71 7.19 -4.11
CA VAL A 87 2.01 8.43 -3.38
C VAL A 87 0.77 9.30 -3.28
N HIS A 88 0.06 9.54 -4.39
CA HIS A 88 -1.16 10.34 -4.39
C HIS A 88 -2.25 9.75 -3.47
N LYS A 89 -2.45 8.43 -3.46
CA LYS A 89 -3.42 7.78 -2.56
C LYS A 89 -2.97 7.82 -1.09
N PHE A 90 -1.69 7.60 -0.84
CA PHE A 90 -1.11 7.62 0.51
C PHE A 90 -1.19 9.01 1.14
N THR A 91 -0.77 10.06 0.42
CA THR A 91 -0.86 11.44 0.93
C THR A 91 -2.31 11.90 1.09
N ARG A 92 -3.20 11.48 0.19
CA ARG A 92 -4.65 11.73 0.35
C ARG A 92 -5.23 11.04 1.59
N PHE A 93 -4.79 9.84 1.91
CA PHE A 93 -5.21 9.12 3.11
C PHE A 93 -4.75 9.82 4.39
N LEU A 94 -3.53 10.36 4.41
CA LEU A 94 -3.00 11.13 5.54
C LEU A 94 -3.74 12.46 5.70
N THR A 95 -3.95 13.20 4.62
CA THR A 95 -4.63 14.52 4.68
C THR A 95 -6.09 14.42 5.11
N GLN A 96 -6.76 13.30 4.84
CA GLN A 96 -8.11 13.02 5.37
C GLN A 96 -8.15 12.90 6.90
N ARG A 97 -7.02 12.63 7.55
CA ARG A 97 -6.88 12.52 9.02
C ARG A 97 -6.11 13.68 9.64
N ALA A 98 -5.97 14.79 8.92
CA ALA A 98 -5.25 15.97 9.39
C ALA A 98 -5.84 16.58 10.68
N GLU A 99 -7.08 16.26 11.06
CA GLU A 99 -7.65 16.70 12.36
C GLU A 99 -6.98 16.02 13.55
N SER A 100 -6.70 14.72 13.46
CA SER A 100 -5.93 14.00 14.48
C SER A 100 -4.43 14.28 14.36
N PHE A 101 -3.99 14.63 13.15
CA PHE A 101 -2.60 14.90 12.84
C PHE A 101 -2.39 16.39 12.55
N PHE A 102 -2.46 17.17 13.62
CA PHE A 102 -2.68 18.62 13.63
C PHE A 102 -1.57 19.47 12.98
N ILE A 103 -0.38 18.91 12.72
CA ILE A 103 0.68 19.60 11.97
C ILE A 103 0.54 19.47 10.45
N LEU A 104 -0.40 18.66 9.96
CA LEU A 104 -0.57 18.39 8.54
C LEU A 104 -1.52 19.37 7.87
N ARG A 105 -1.13 19.87 6.69
CA ARG A 105 -1.97 20.74 5.88
C ARG A 105 -2.95 19.90 5.07
N ARG A 106 -4.24 20.28 5.08
CA ARG A 106 -5.31 19.56 4.32
C ARG A 106 -5.09 19.52 2.81
N LYS A 107 -4.39 20.53 2.27
CA LYS A 107 -4.00 20.60 0.86
C LYS A 107 -2.51 20.88 0.78
N PRO A 108 -1.74 20.14 -0.04
CA PRO A 108 -0.34 20.45 -0.27
C PRO A 108 -0.18 21.74 -1.09
N ILE A 109 1.03 22.30 -1.10
CA ILE A 109 1.41 23.36 -2.04
C ILE A 109 1.49 22.80 -3.46
N LYS A 110 1.16 23.62 -4.46
CA LYS A 110 1.28 23.25 -5.88
C LYS A 110 2.70 22.79 -6.19
N GLY A 111 2.83 21.62 -6.81
CA GLY A 111 4.12 21.04 -7.20
C GLY A 111 4.83 20.24 -6.10
N TYR A 112 4.17 20.01 -4.96
CA TYR A 112 4.61 19.16 -3.85
C TYR A 112 3.49 18.16 -3.50
N ASP A 113 3.86 17.05 -2.87
CA ASP A 113 2.93 15.94 -2.61
C ASP A 113 2.25 16.07 -1.24
N ILE A 114 2.99 16.59 -0.26
CA ILE A 114 2.51 16.77 1.11
C ILE A 114 3.10 18.05 1.72
N SER A 115 2.33 18.72 2.56
CA SER A 115 2.76 19.94 3.26
C SER A 115 2.38 19.88 4.74
N PHE A 116 3.29 20.35 5.57
CA PHE A 116 3.13 20.53 7.01
C PHE A 116 3.09 22.01 7.33
N LEU A 117 2.30 22.35 8.34
CA LEU A 117 2.23 23.69 8.92
C LEU A 117 2.51 23.59 10.41
N ILE A 118 3.64 24.14 10.83
CA ILE A 118 4.04 24.19 12.24
C ILE A 118 3.88 25.63 12.72
N THR A 119 3.16 25.83 13.82
CA THR A 119 2.94 27.14 14.44
C THR A 119 3.65 27.22 15.79
N ASN A 120 3.71 28.42 16.37
CA ASN A 120 4.24 28.63 17.71
C ASN A 120 3.50 27.78 18.76
N PHE A 121 2.19 27.59 18.62
CA PHE A 121 1.39 26.76 19.52
C PHE A 121 1.90 25.31 19.57
N HIS A 122 2.28 24.73 18.42
CA HIS A 122 2.83 23.38 18.38
C HIS A 122 4.19 23.29 19.08
N THR A 123 5.02 24.32 19.00
CA THR A 123 6.32 24.37 19.68
C THR A 123 6.23 24.70 21.17
N GLU A 124 5.10 25.26 21.61
CA GLU A 124 4.79 25.48 23.03
C GLU A 124 4.29 24.18 23.69
N GLU A 125 3.46 23.39 22.99
CA GLU A 125 2.95 22.11 23.50
C GLU A 125 3.95 20.94 23.36
N MET A 126 4.77 20.94 22.31
CA MET A 126 5.71 19.87 22.02
C MET A 126 7.15 20.35 21.90
N LEU A 127 8.09 19.48 22.26
CA LEU A 127 9.51 19.75 22.11
C LEU A 127 9.90 19.85 20.64
N LYS A 128 10.46 20.99 20.22
CA LYS A 128 10.85 21.25 18.82
C LYS A 128 11.74 20.17 18.21
N HIS A 129 12.63 19.56 18.98
CA HIS A 129 13.51 18.50 18.48
C HIS A 129 12.73 17.23 18.12
N LYS A 130 11.64 16.93 18.84
CA LYS A 130 10.74 15.81 18.52
C LYS A 130 9.96 16.06 17.24
N LEU A 131 9.55 17.30 16.99
CA LEU A 131 8.95 17.68 15.71
C LEU A 131 9.92 17.52 14.53
N VAL A 132 11.17 17.94 14.71
CA VAL A 132 12.22 17.73 13.70
C VAL A 132 12.46 16.24 13.48
N ASP A 133 12.63 15.46 14.56
CA ASP A 133 12.81 14.01 14.47
C ASP A 133 11.64 13.33 13.74
N PHE A 134 10.42 13.73 14.07
CA PHE A 134 9.21 13.24 13.44
C PHE A 134 9.21 13.51 11.93
N ILE A 135 9.55 14.72 11.46
CA ILE A 135 9.58 15.04 10.02
C ILE A 135 10.64 14.20 9.30
N ILE A 136 11.83 14.05 9.89
CA ILE A 136 12.90 13.25 9.30
C ILE A 136 12.51 11.77 9.25
N GLN A 137 11.93 11.24 10.32
CA GLN A 137 11.42 9.87 10.36
C GLN A 137 10.31 9.66 9.32
N PHE A 138 9.38 10.61 9.20
CA PHE A 138 8.34 10.58 8.18
C PHE A 138 8.93 10.49 6.77
N MET A 139 9.95 11.30 6.45
CA MET A 139 10.63 11.22 5.15
C MET A 139 11.26 9.85 4.89
N GLU A 140 11.85 9.21 5.90
CA GLU A 140 12.45 7.87 5.77
C GLU A 140 11.42 6.74 5.66
N GLU A 141 10.31 6.85 6.38
CA GLU A 141 9.26 5.83 6.44
C GLU A 141 8.40 5.82 5.17
N VAL A 142 8.09 6.99 4.61
CA VAL A 142 7.27 7.09 3.39
C VAL A 142 7.92 6.35 2.21
N ASP A 143 9.23 6.49 2.02
CA ASP A 143 9.94 5.80 0.95
C ASP A 143 9.88 4.27 1.11
N LYS A 144 9.97 3.77 2.35
CA LYS A 144 9.86 2.33 2.66
C LYS A 144 8.43 1.83 2.44
N GLU A 145 7.45 2.54 2.96
CA GLU A 145 6.03 2.19 2.87
C GLU A 145 5.55 2.14 1.42
N ILE A 146 5.97 3.11 0.58
CA ILE A 146 5.64 3.10 -0.86
C ILE A 146 6.28 1.91 -1.57
N SER A 147 7.52 1.58 -1.21
CA SER A 147 8.22 0.41 -1.76
C SER A 147 7.54 -0.90 -1.35
N GLU A 148 7.11 -1.02 -0.10
CA GLU A 148 6.39 -2.19 0.41
C GLU A 148 5.01 -2.33 -0.24
N MET A 149 4.22 -1.25 -0.33
CA MET A 149 2.94 -1.24 -1.02
C MET A 149 3.07 -1.69 -2.49
N LYS A 150 4.12 -1.25 -3.18
CA LYS A 150 4.41 -1.67 -4.56
C LYS A 150 4.68 -3.19 -4.65
N LEU A 151 5.47 -3.72 -3.73
CA LEU A 151 5.75 -5.17 -3.66
C LEU A 151 4.47 -5.97 -3.38
N PHE A 152 3.64 -5.53 -2.44
CA PHE A 152 2.35 -6.17 -2.14
C PHE A 152 1.40 -6.16 -3.33
N LEU A 153 1.32 -5.04 -4.06
CA LEU A 153 0.49 -4.92 -5.26
C LEU A 153 0.93 -5.94 -6.32
N ASN A 154 2.23 -6.04 -6.58
CA ASN A 154 2.78 -6.97 -7.58
C ASN A 154 2.58 -8.43 -7.17
N ALA A 155 2.81 -8.77 -5.90
CA ALA A 155 2.59 -10.11 -5.38
C ALA A 155 1.12 -10.52 -5.51
N ARG A 156 0.19 -9.62 -5.17
CA ARG A 156 -1.25 -9.87 -5.28
C ARG A 156 -1.71 -10.00 -6.73
N ALA A 157 -1.20 -9.17 -7.63
CA ALA A 157 -1.49 -9.28 -9.06
C ALA A 157 -1.05 -10.64 -9.62
N ARG A 158 0.14 -11.12 -9.23
CA ARG A 158 0.62 -12.47 -9.59
C ARG A 158 -0.30 -13.56 -9.05
N PHE A 159 -0.65 -13.52 -7.77
CA PHE A 159 -1.54 -14.51 -7.15
C PHE A 159 -2.91 -14.58 -7.85
N VAL A 160 -3.48 -13.42 -8.21
CA VAL A 160 -4.75 -13.35 -8.94
C VAL A 160 -4.61 -13.95 -10.35
N ALA A 161 -3.52 -13.65 -11.06
CA ALA A 161 -3.27 -14.21 -12.39
C ALA A 161 -3.08 -15.74 -12.35
N GLU A 162 -2.31 -16.26 -11.39
CA GLU A 162 -2.12 -17.70 -11.19
C GLU A 162 -3.44 -18.40 -10.87
N SER A 163 -4.24 -17.83 -9.96
CA SER A 163 -5.55 -18.38 -9.59
C SER A 163 -6.52 -18.38 -10.78
N PHE A 164 -6.51 -17.34 -11.61
CA PHE A 164 -7.38 -17.23 -12.78
C PHE A 164 -6.99 -18.22 -13.89
N LEU A 165 -5.68 -18.45 -14.09
CA LEU A 165 -5.16 -19.33 -15.13
C LEU A 165 -5.06 -20.80 -14.70
N THR A 166 -5.27 -21.10 -13.40
CA THR A 166 -5.32 -22.48 -12.92
C THR A 166 -6.56 -23.16 -13.51
N PRO A 167 -6.40 -24.18 -14.37
CA PRO A 167 -7.54 -24.82 -15.00
C PRO A 167 -8.42 -25.46 -13.92
N VAL A 168 -9.72 -25.13 -13.93
CA VAL A 168 -10.72 -25.85 -13.16
C VAL A 168 -10.74 -27.27 -13.72
N ARG A 169 -10.05 -28.21 -13.06
CA ARG A 169 -10.30 -29.62 -13.29
C ARG A 169 -11.73 -29.90 -12.84
N ILE A 170 -12.68 -29.80 -13.77
CA ILE A 170 -13.94 -30.51 -13.64
C ILE A 170 -13.52 -31.98 -13.59
N ASN A 171 -13.49 -32.54 -12.39
CA ASN A 171 -13.22 -33.95 -12.18
C ASN A 171 -14.40 -34.72 -12.77
N LEU A 172 -14.37 -34.97 -14.08
CA LEU A 172 -15.33 -35.86 -14.76
C LEU A 172 -15.31 -37.27 -14.17
N ASN A 173 -14.28 -37.63 -13.39
CA ASN A 173 -14.25 -38.89 -12.63
C ASN A 173 -15.38 -39.01 -11.62
N TRP A 174 -15.87 -37.92 -11.01
CA TRP A 174 -17.03 -38.02 -10.11
C TRP A 174 -18.32 -38.35 -10.86
N TYR A 175 -18.50 -37.87 -12.09
CA TYR A 175 -19.65 -38.23 -12.92
C TYR A 175 -19.52 -39.66 -13.47
N LEU A 176 -18.31 -40.09 -13.87
CA LEU A 176 -18.08 -41.43 -14.40
C LEU A 176 -18.20 -42.52 -13.32
N GLU A 177 -17.69 -42.29 -12.10
CA GLU A 177 -17.90 -43.25 -10.99
C GLU A 177 -19.37 -43.35 -10.60
N THR A 178 -20.12 -42.24 -10.60
CA THR A 178 -21.56 -42.28 -10.30
C THR A 178 -22.35 -43.02 -11.40
N ILE A 179 -22.01 -42.81 -12.69
CA ILE A 179 -22.64 -43.54 -13.81
C ILE A 179 -22.29 -45.04 -13.76
N LEU A 180 -21.03 -45.41 -13.51
CA LEU A 180 -20.62 -46.82 -13.39
C LEU A 180 -21.29 -47.52 -12.20
N THR A 181 -21.51 -46.79 -11.10
CA THR A 181 -22.21 -47.33 -9.93
C THR A 181 -23.71 -47.50 -10.21
N ILE A 182 -24.33 -46.57 -10.94
CA ILE A 182 -25.74 -46.67 -11.35
C ILE A 182 -25.95 -47.79 -12.39
N ASP A 183 -25.06 -47.99 -13.36
CA ASP A 183 -25.13 -49.11 -14.32
C ASP A 183 -25.04 -50.48 -13.63
N SER A 184 -24.29 -50.58 -12.53
CA SER A 184 -24.22 -51.80 -11.71
C SER A 184 -25.51 -52.08 -10.91
N LEU A 185 -26.34 -51.06 -10.67
CA LEU A 185 -27.61 -51.15 -9.95
C LEU A 185 -28.82 -51.32 -10.89
N ILE A 186 -28.70 -50.95 -12.18
CA ILE A 186 -29.79 -51.05 -13.18
C ILE A 186 -29.82 -52.41 -13.91
N LYS A 187 -28.82 -53.28 -13.76
CA LYS A 187 -28.88 -54.68 -14.24
C LYS A 187 -29.21 -55.70 -13.13
N PRO A 188 -30.49 -55.84 -12.71
CA PRO A 188 -31.00 -57.10 -12.21
C PRO A 188 -31.79 -57.83 -13.32
N SER A 189 -31.55 -59.14 -13.44
CA SER A 189 -32.39 -60.15 -14.10
C SER A 189 -32.65 -60.01 -15.62
N ALA A 190 -31.80 -60.60 -16.46
CA ALA A 190 -32.21 -61.04 -17.80
C ALA A 190 -31.47 -62.30 -18.34
N GLU A 191 -30.75 -63.06 -17.52
CA GLU A 191 -30.06 -64.29 -17.98
C GLU A 191 -30.39 -65.55 -17.15
N ALA A 192 -31.44 -65.52 -16.32
CA ALA A 192 -31.86 -66.68 -15.52
C ALA A 192 -33.03 -67.49 -16.11
N GLN A 193 -33.45 -67.27 -17.36
CA GLN A 193 -34.67 -67.91 -17.88
C GLN A 193 -34.59 -68.55 -19.29
N TYR A 194 -33.43 -68.56 -19.94
CA TYR A 194 -33.28 -69.19 -21.28
C TYR A 194 -31.90 -69.81 -21.48
N PHE A 195 -31.54 -70.86 -20.75
CA PHE A 195 -30.44 -71.76 -21.17
C PHE A 195 -30.64 -73.19 -20.62
N GLY A 196 -31.88 -73.69 -20.76
CA GLY A 196 -32.27 -75.05 -20.41
C GLY A 196 -32.35 -76.03 -21.59
N GLU A 197 -31.92 -75.68 -22.81
CA GLU A 197 -32.28 -76.50 -24.00
C GLU A 197 -31.21 -76.79 -25.07
N LEU A 198 -29.91 -76.46 -24.90
CA LEU A 198 -28.99 -76.54 -26.06
C LEU A 198 -27.64 -77.26 -25.92
N HIS A 199 -27.37 -77.99 -24.83
CA HIS A 199 -26.20 -78.87 -24.78
C HIS A 199 -26.46 -80.26 -24.17
N ALA A 200 -27.62 -80.83 -24.50
CA ALA A 200 -27.61 -82.22 -24.94
C ALA A 200 -26.99 -82.20 -26.35
N VAL A 201 -26.07 -83.13 -26.67
CA VAL A 201 -25.25 -83.17 -27.90
C VAL A 201 -23.94 -82.37 -27.79
N GLU A 202 -22.98 -82.85 -26.99
CA GLU A 202 -21.59 -83.06 -27.43
C GLU A 202 -20.75 -83.70 -26.29
N ARG A 203 -20.25 -84.92 -26.55
CA ARG A 203 -19.13 -85.65 -25.88
C ARG A 203 -19.47 -86.24 -24.49
N MET A 204 -19.71 -87.54 -24.29
CA MET A 204 -19.01 -88.75 -24.77
C MET A 204 -17.49 -88.64 -24.71
N GLU A 205 -16.89 -89.52 -23.89
CA GLU A 205 -15.46 -89.76 -23.59
C GLU A 205 -14.86 -88.88 -22.45
N VAL A 206 -14.07 -89.35 -21.47
CA VAL A 206 -13.56 -90.66 -21.04
C VAL A 206 -12.91 -90.45 -19.63
N LYS A 207 -13.17 -91.40 -18.71
CA LYS A 207 -12.35 -91.98 -17.60
C LYS A 207 -11.69 -91.15 -16.47
N ASP A 208 -12.00 -91.62 -15.25
CA ASP A 208 -11.11 -92.08 -14.16
C ASP A 208 -9.92 -91.21 -13.72
N ASN A 209 -9.95 -90.68 -12.47
CA ASN A 209 -9.36 -91.35 -11.30
C ASN A 209 -9.25 -90.40 -10.08
N ASP A 210 -9.57 -90.98 -8.93
CA ASP A 210 -9.39 -90.50 -7.56
C ASP A 210 -7.91 -90.40 -7.12
N ILE A 211 -7.72 -89.96 -5.86
CA ILE A 211 -6.54 -89.98 -4.96
C ILE A 211 -5.90 -88.57 -4.83
N ALA A 212 -5.82 -87.90 -3.68
CA ALA A 212 -5.91 -88.27 -2.25
C ALA A 212 -6.51 -87.12 -1.43
#